data_AF-A0A7W9LFL7-F1
#
_entry.id   AF-A0A7W9LFL7-F1
#
_cell.length_a   1.000
_cell.length_b   1.000
_cell.length_c   1.000
_cell.angle_alpha   90.00
_cell.angle_beta   90.00
_cell.angle_gamma   90.00
#
_symmetry.space_group_name_H-M   'P 1'
#
loop_
_entity.id
_entity.type
_entity.pdbx_description
1 polymer ?
#
loop_
_entity_poly.entity_id
_entity_poly.type
_entity_poly.pdbx_seq_one_letter_code
_entity_poly.pdbx_strand_id
1 'polypeptide(L)'
;MHIDDLVEHWTILDEERDLIAGKRDATRLGFAILLKFYTQHGRFPRGRSELPDDVVEHVAKQVRVPASEFGFYEWSGSTIEYHRHQIRTHLGFRICTTEDATKLAVWLAEEVAHAERRPERVREELLKHLREERIEPPAPGRISRIVASALHNAEVAWSVRIASRLSSETTQRIYALVGIDDASRAVAEGAGDRQEPTGEAPAEDDDIDSDLLALIKSAPGNVSLESMMTEIRKLAAARSIELPSGLFADVAPKVLAAWRARAAVEAPSHMRTHPRELTVLLLAALVQEREREITDALVELLIATVHRIKARADSKVTKELINAFKRVTGKENILFKVADAALNQPDDSVRQVIFPAVSGGEQTLRDLVHEFKIEGPAYRTTVQTTLRASYTNHYRRGLIALLDTLEFRSNNTAFQPVIEALGLIRRYAKAGNTTYYPRGEVVPEHRGTAGDWEDLVFKKDKRGRRRVVRMVYEIVTFQALREALRCKEIWVVSAHSFRDPEEDCPRISLPAAWRTTPNCASRWTRPTSSPS
;
A
#
# COMPACT_ATOMS: atom_id res chain seq x y z
N MET A 1 11.65 -27.77 34.47
CA MET A 1 10.85 -28.25 33.32
C MET A 1 9.57 -28.88 33.87
N HIS A 2 8.45 -28.94 33.13
CA HIS A 2 7.26 -29.64 33.64
C HIS A 2 7.50 -31.17 33.62
N ILE A 3 6.87 -31.92 34.53
CA ILE A 3 7.05 -33.38 34.64
C ILE A 3 6.65 -34.09 33.34
N ASP A 4 5.61 -33.59 32.66
CA ASP A 4 5.13 -34.16 31.40
C ASP A 4 6.18 -34.03 30.27
N ASP A 5 6.88 -32.89 30.19
CA ASP A 5 7.95 -32.68 29.20
C ASP A 5 9.14 -33.64 29.43
N LEU A 6 9.46 -33.93 30.69
CA LEU A 6 10.50 -34.90 31.08
C LEU A 6 10.13 -36.30 30.62
N VAL A 7 8.88 -36.72 30.87
CA VAL A 7 8.39 -38.04 30.49
C VAL A 7 8.36 -38.19 28.97
N GLU A 8 7.90 -37.17 28.24
CA GLU A 8 7.80 -37.24 26.77
C GLU A 8 9.16 -37.30 26.08
N HIS A 9 10.13 -36.46 26.50
CA HIS A 9 11.37 -36.27 25.73
C HIS A 9 12.60 -36.98 26.34
N TRP A 10 12.57 -37.34 27.62
CA TRP A 10 13.74 -37.84 28.36
C TRP A 10 13.58 -39.28 28.89
N THR A 11 12.53 -39.99 28.49
CA THR A 11 12.35 -41.42 28.81
C THR A 11 13.13 -42.33 27.87
N ILE A 12 14.04 -43.14 28.41
CA ILE A 12 14.87 -44.10 27.66
C ILE A 12 14.01 -45.27 27.17
N LEU A 13 14.01 -45.46 25.86
CA LEU A 13 13.30 -46.54 25.17
C LEU A 13 14.11 -47.83 25.22
N ASP A 14 13.44 -48.97 25.05
CA ASP A 14 14.10 -50.27 25.20
C ASP A 14 15.21 -50.50 24.15
N GLU A 15 15.01 -50.04 22.91
CA GLU A 15 16.03 -50.09 21.85
C GLU A 15 17.28 -49.25 22.17
N GLU A 16 17.15 -48.22 23.00
CA GLU A 16 18.26 -47.37 23.43
C GLU A 16 19.05 -47.98 24.60
N ARG A 17 18.45 -48.93 25.34
CA ARG A 17 19.10 -49.58 26.50
C ARG A 17 20.32 -50.39 26.09
N ASP A 18 20.28 -51.02 24.93
CA ASP A 18 21.41 -51.80 24.39
C ASP A 18 22.63 -50.91 24.12
N LEU A 19 22.42 -49.67 23.66
CA LEU A 19 23.49 -48.69 23.44
C LEU A 19 24.12 -48.21 24.75
N ILE A 20 23.39 -48.28 25.86
CA ILE A 20 23.80 -47.83 27.18
C ILE A 20 24.47 -48.96 27.98
N ALA A 21 24.06 -50.21 27.78
CA ALA A 21 24.45 -51.37 28.58
C ALA A 21 25.97 -51.57 28.72
N GLY A 22 26.74 -51.28 27.67
CA GLY A 22 28.21 -51.41 27.66
C GLY A 22 28.98 -50.33 28.42
N LYS A 23 28.31 -49.33 29.00
CA LYS A 23 28.94 -48.14 29.63
C LYS A 23 28.86 -48.20 31.16
N ARG A 24 29.77 -47.49 31.84
CA ARG A 24 29.92 -47.51 33.31
C ARG A 24 29.77 -46.13 33.93
N ASP A 25 29.11 -46.05 35.07
CA ASP A 25 29.04 -44.88 35.95
C ASP A 25 28.80 -43.55 35.18
N ALA A 26 29.70 -42.58 35.32
CA ALA A 26 29.65 -41.29 34.63
C ALA A 26 29.45 -41.39 33.11
N THR A 27 30.09 -42.38 32.45
CA THR A 27 29.96 -42.57 30.98
C THR A 27 28.59 -43.11 30.57
N ARG A 28 27.94 -43.89 31.45
CA ARG A 28 26.59 -44.42 31.22
C ARG A 28 25.56 -43.29 31.26
N LEU A 29 25.62 -42.48 32.31
CA LEU A 29 24.75 -41.31 32.47
C LEU A 29 25.03 -40.25 31.39
N GLY A 30 26.31 -39.99 31.12
CA GLY A 30 26.76 -39.11 30.06
C GLY A 30 26.21 -39.46 28.68
N PHE A 31 26.34 -40.73 28.28
CA PHE A 31 25.83 -41.19 27.00
C PHE A 31 24.30 -41.12 26.90
N ALA A 32 23.57 -41.52 27.94
CA ALA A 32 22.11 -41.48 27.95
C ALA A 32 21.57 -40.05 27.80
N ILE A 33 22.19 -39.08 28.49
CA ILE A 33 21.84 -37.67 28.36
C ILE A 33 22.18 -37.14 26.96
N LEU A 34 23.35 -37.47 26.42
CA LEU A 34 23.72 -37.06 25.06
C LEU A 34 22.75 -37.61 24.01
N LEU A 35 22.33 -38.88 24.15
CA LEU A 35 21.38 -39.52 23.26
C LEU A 35 20.03 -38.80 23.28
N LYS A 36 19.46 -38.58 24.48
CA LYS A 36 18.17 -37.89 24.62
C LYS A 36 18.19 -36.44 24.17
N PHE A 37 19.24 -35.72 24.53
CA PHE A 37 19.44 -34.35 24.05
C PHE A 37 19.48 -34.31 22.52
N TYR A 38 20.19 -35.25 21.89
CA TYR A 38 20.28 -35.32 20.43
C TYR A 38 18.93 -35.68 19.78
N THR A 39 18.19 -36.64 20.32
CA THR A 39 16.86 -37.00 19.80
C THR A 39 15.89 -35.81 19.80
N GLN A 40 15.93 -34.99 20.86
CA GLN A 40 15.09 -33.81 20.96
C GLN A 40 15.56 -32.68 20.02
N HIS A 41 16.84 -32.33 20.07
CA HIS A 41 17.38 -31.10 19.46
C HIS A 41 18.11 -31.29 18.13
N GLY A 42 18.42 -32.52 17.71
CA GLY A 42 19.17 -32.84 16.50
C GLY A 42 20.64 -32.41 16.51
N ARG A 43 21.19 -32.05 17.68
CA ARG A 43 22.58 -31.62 17.89
C ARG A 43 23.06 -32.05 19.26
N PHE A 44 24.37 -32.04 19.49
CA PHE A 44 24.93 -32.23 20.83
C PHE A 44 24.86 -30.95 21.69
N PRO A 45 24.80 -31.07 23.03
CA PRO A 45 24.90 -29.93 23.94
C PRO A 45 26.31 -29.33 23.88
N ARG A 46 26.43 -27.99 24.02
CA ARG A 46 27.74 -27.32 24.02
C ARG A 46 28.54 -27.56 25.30
N GLY A 47 27.86 -27.97 26.37
CA GLY A 47 28.45 -28.27 27.66
C GLY A 47 27.38 -28.54 28.70
N ARG A 48 27.79 -28.72 29.96
CA ARG A 48 26.88 -28.98 31.08
C ARG A 48 25.84 -27.89 31.27
N SER A 49 26.17 -26.61 31.05
CA SER A 49 25.23 -25.49 31.26
C SER A 49 23.93 -25.56 30.45
N GLU A 50 23.88 -26.31 29.35
CA GLU A 50 22.65 -26.53 28.58
C GLU A 50 21.73 -27.61 29.15
N LEU A 51 22.15 -28.30 30.20
CA LEU A 51 21.44 -29.42 30.81
C LEU A 51 20.91 -29.02 32.19
N PRO A 52 19.58 -28.86 32.33
CA PRO A 52 18.93 -28.65 33.62
C PRO A 52 19.15 -29.82 34.60
N ASP A 53 19.21 -29.53 35.91
CA ASP A 53 19.48 -30.55 36.93
C ASP A 53 18.35 -31.58 37.06
N ASP A 54 17.10 -31.15 36.83
CA ASP A 54 15.91 -32.02 36.82
C ASP A 54 15.99 -33.07 35.70
N VAL A 55 16.49 -32.69 34.52
CA VAL A 55 16.78 -33.61 33.42
C VAL A 55 17.85 -34.64 33.82
N VAL A 56 18.95 -34.17 34.39
CA VAL A 56 20.05 -35.06 34.81
C VAL A 56 19.57 -36.06 35.86
N GLU A 57 18.81 -35.60 36.86
CA GLU A 57 18.25 -36.46 37.92
C GLU A 57 17.23 -37.47 37.36
N HIS A 58 16.38 -37.04 36.42
CA HIS A 58 15.39 -37.90 35.79
C HIS A 58 16.04 -39.03 35.00
N VAL A 59 17.03 -38.72 34.16
CA VAL A 59 17.76 -39.73 33.37
C VAL A 59 18.61 -40.63 34.27
N ALA A 60 19.25 -40.08 35.30
CA ALA A 60 20.04 -40.81 36.30
C ALA A 60 19.26 -41.94 36.98
N LYS A 61 18.00 -41.67 37.36
CA LYS A 61 17.09 -42.68 37.93
C LYS A 61 16.83 -43.84 36.97
N GLN A 62 16.67 -43.56 35.67
CA GLN A 62 16.38 -44.58 34.67
C GLN A 62 17.58 -45.49 34.36
N VAL A 63 18.80 -44.95 34.39
CA VAL A 63 20.05 -45.72 34.15
C VAL A 63 20.67 -46.31 35.42
N ARG A 64 20.07 -46.05 36.59
CA ARG A 64 20.50 -46.49 37.92
C ARG A 64 21.92 -46.04 38.26
N VAL A 65 22.23 -44.77 37.99
CA VAL A 65 23.51 -44.12 38.33
C VAL A 65 23.21 -42.87 39.17
N PRO A 66 23.95 -42.58 40.26
CA PRO A 66 23.75 -41.33 41.01
C PRO A 66 23.95 -40.09 40.11
N ALA A 67 23.09 -39.08 40.23
CA ALA A 67 23.19 -37.86 39.42
C ALA A 67 24.53 -37.11 39.61
N SER A 68 25.15 -37.26 40.78
CA SER A 68 26.48 -36.72 41.09
C SER A 68 27.58 -37.27 40.18
N GLU A 69 27.43 -38.49 39.68
CA GLU A 69 28.41 -39.11 38.77
C GLU A 69 28.56 -38.35 37.45
N PHE A 70 27.53 -37.62 37.04
CA PHE A 70 27.60 -36.80 35.83
C PHE A 70 28.67 -35.70 35.91
N GLY A 71 29.03 -35.27 37.12
CA GLY A 71 30.12 -34.31 37.35
C GLY A 71 31.50 -34.83 36.90
N PHE A 72 31.68 -36.16 36.85
CA PHE A 72 32.92 -36.79 36.38
C PHE A 72 32.92 -37.09 34.88
N TYR A 73 31.86 -36.72 34.15
CA TYR A 73 31.80 -36.93 32.71
C TYR A 73 32.68 -35.93 31.95
N GLU A 74 33.64 -36.44 31.17
CA GLU A 74 34.54 -35.60 30.38
C GLU A 74 33.84 -35.05 29.12
N TRP A 75 33.83 -33.73 29.00
CA TRP A 75 33.23 -32.99 27.87
C TRP A 75 34.14 -32.84 26.66
N SER A 76 35.34 -33.43 26.72
CA SER A 76 36.37 -33.42 25.70
C SER A 76 37.18 -34.71 25.79
N GLY A 77 37.73 -35.18 24.67
CA GLY A 77 38.54 -36.41 24.63
C GLY A 77 37.94 -37.50 23.75
N SER A 78 38.63 -38.63 23.65
CA SER A 78 38.26 -39.73 22.74
C SER A 78 36.93 -40.39 23.13
N THR A 79 36.62 -40.49 24.42
CA THR A 79 35.40 -41.14 24.92
C THR A 79 34.12 -40.43 24.46
N ILE A 80 34.06 -39.09 24.60
CA ILE A 80 32.90 -38.32 24.14
C ILE A 80 32.78 -38.31 22.62
N GLU A 81 33.90 -38.28 21.89
CA GLU A 81 33.87 -38.37 20.42
C GLU A 81 33.36 -39.74 19.94
N TYR A 82 33.77 -40.81 20.61
CA TYR A 82 33.22 -42.14 20.37
C TYR A 82 31.71 -42.19 20.66
N HIS A 83 31.25 -41.63 21.77
CA HIS A 83 29.82 -41.51 22.09
C HIS A 83 29.05 -40.75 21.03
N ARG A 84 29.56 -39.60 20.58
CA ARG A 84 28.93 -38.78 19.53
C ARG A 84 28.83 -39.57 18.22
N HIS A 85 29.87 -40.32 17.86
CA HIS A 85 29.85 -41.17 16.67
C HIS A 85 28.81 -42.30 16.78
N GLN A 86 28.73 -42.99 17.91
CA GLN A 86 27.72 -44.03 18.14
C GLN A 86 26.29 -43.48 18.04
N ILE A 87 26.03 -42.33 18.66
CA ILE A 87 24.70 -41.69 18.63
C ILE A 87 24.31 -41.27 17.21
N ARG A 88 25.23 -40.65 16.46
CA ARG A 88 25.02 -40.29 15.05
C ARG A 88 24.66 -41.52 14.21
N THR A 89 25.43 -42.60 14.37
CA THR A 89 25.23 -43.84 13.62
C THR A 89 23.86 -44.46 13.92
N HIS A 90 23.48 -44.51 15.19
CA HIS A 90 22.19 -45.03 15.61
C HIS A 90 21.01 -44.21 15.07
N LEU A 91 21.08 -42.88 15.16
CA LEU A 91 20.02 -41.98 14.70
C LEU A 91 20.07 -41.72 13.19
N GLY A 92 21.07 -42.23 12.48
CA GLY A 92 21.26 -42.04 11.04
C GLY A 92 21.67 -40.62 10.66
N PHE A 93 22.29 -39.86 11.56
CA PHE A 93 22.78 -38.52 11.30
C PHE A 93 24.22 -38.49 10.81
N ARG A 94 24.55 -37.51 9.97
CA ARG A 94 25.91 -37.25 9.48
C ARG A 94 26.37 -35.83 9.78
N ILE A 95 27.69 -35.63 9.84
CA ILE A 95 28.29 -34.31 10.08
C ILE A 95 28.18 -33.47 8.80
N CYS A 96 27.86 -32.18 8.95
CA CYS A 96 27.81 -31.22 7.86
C CYS A 96 29.21 -30.97 7.25
N THR A 97 29.42 -31.43 6.02
CA THR A 97 30.65 -31.22 5.25
C THR A 97 30.70 -29.82 4.61
N THR A 98 31.84 -29.44 4.05
CA THR A 98 31.98 -28.20 3.26
C THR A 98 31.10 -28.21 2.00
N GLU A 99 31.00 -29.37 1.35
CA GLU A 99 30.13 -29.55 0.19
C GLU A 99 28.64 -29.38 0.56
N ASP A 100 28.21 -29.94 1.69
CA ASP A 100 26.85 -29.73 2.18
C ASP A 100 26.56 -28.25 2.42
N ALA A 101 27.48 -27.53 3.04
CA ALA A 101 27.29 -26.10 3.30
C ALA A 101 27.10 -25.29 2.00
N THR A 102 27.81 -25.65 0.93
CA THR A 102 27.62 -25.03 -0.39
C THR A 102 26.25 -25.39 -0.98
N LYS A 103 25.87 -26.68 -0.97
CA LYS A 103 24.56 -27.14 -1.46
C LYS A 103 23.40 -26.50 -0.70
N LEU A 104 23.52 -26.41 0.62
CA LEU A 104 22.55 -25.76 1.50
C LEU A 104 22.42 -24.26 1.21
N ALA A 105 23.53 -23.58 0.91
CA ALA A 105 23.49 -22.16 0.55
C ALA A 105 22.78 -21.93 -0.80
N VAL A 106 22.99 -22.81 -1.78
CA VAL A 106 22.28 -22.76 -3.07
C VAL A 106 20.79 -23.05 -2.89
N TRP A 107 20.45 -24.15 -2.23
CA TRP A 107 19.07 -24.52 -1.95
C TRP A 107 18.32 -23.41 -1.18
N LEU A 108 18.93 -22.87 -0.13
CA LEU A 108 18.33 -21.75 0.62
C LEU A 108 18.14 -20.52 -0.27
N ALA A 109 19.07 -20.22 -1.17
CA ALA A 109 18.94 -19.09 -2.08
C ALA A 109 17.71 -19.24 -2.99
N GLU A 110 17.54 -20.44 -3.56
CA GLU A 110 16.50 -20.75 -4.55
C GLU A 110 15.13 -20.96 -3.93
N GLU A 111 15.02 -21.65 -2.79
CA GLU A 111 13.73 -22.08 -2.24
C GLU A 111 13.20 -21.16 -1.13
N VAL A 112 14.08 -20.41 -0.46
CA VAL A 112 13.70 -19.61 0.73
C VAL A 112 14.04 -18.14 0.58
N ALA A 113 15.32 -17.82 0.38
CA ALA A 113 15.85 -16.46 0.42
C ALA A 113 15.42 -15.60 -0.78
N HIS A 114 14.90 -16.22 -1.85
CA HIS A 114 14.27 -15.53 -2.97
C HIS A 114 13.01 -14.75 -2.53
N ALA A 115 12.29 -15.23 -1.50
CA ALA A 115 11.04 -14.64 -1.00
C ALA A 115 11.12 -14.13 0.45
N GLU A 116 12.06 -14.63 1.27
CA GLU A 116 12.26 -14.20 2.66
C GLU A 116 13.68 -13.66 2.87
N ARG A 117 13.79 -12.39 3.29
CA ARG A 117 15.08 -11.70 3.48
C ARG A 117 15.52 -11.64 4.94
N ARG A 118 14.65 -12.02 5.90
CA ARG A 118 14.96 -12.00 7.33
C ARG A 118 15.90 -13.15 7.70
N PRO A 119 17.14 -12.89 8.17
CA PRO A 119 18.11 -13.93 8.47
C PRO A 119 17.59 -14.98 9.47
N GLU A 120 16.82 -14.55 10.46
CA GLU A 120 16.27 -15.43 11.49
C GLU A 120 15.27 -16.45 10.90
N ARG A 121 14.43 -16.05 9.94
CA ARG A 121 13.47 -16.94 9.28
C ARG A 121 14.18 -17.91 8.32
N VAL A 122 15.15 -17.42 7.56
CA VAL A 122 15.99 -18.26 6.69
C VAL A 122 16.77 -19.29 7.53
N ARG A 123 17.22 -18.90 8.73
CA ARG A 123 17.88 -19.82 9.67
C ARG A 123 16.93 -20.90 10.19
N GLU A 124 15.68 -20.57 10.51
CA GLU A 124 14.66 -21.53 10.93
C GLU A 124 14.46 -22.61 9.85
N GLU A 125 14.29 -22.20 8.59
CA GLU A 125 14.13 -23.14 7.47
C GLU A 125 15.40 -23.97 7.22
N LEU A 126 16.59 -23.39 7.35
CA LEU A 126 17.85 -24.14 7.27
C LEU A 126 17.91 -25.26 8.33
N LEU A 127 17.58 -24.93 9.59
CA LEU A 127 17.61 -25.92 10.68
C LEU A 127 16.58 -27.03 10.49
N LYS A 128 15.41 -26.70 9.94
CA LYS A 128 14.39 -27.68 9.57
C LYS A 128 14.89 -28.61 8.48
N HIS A 129 15.43 -28.05 7.39
CA HIS A 129 15.94 -28.84 6.27
C HIS A 129 17.13 -29.72 6.64
N LEU A 130 18.05 -29.23 7.49
CA LEU A 130 19.13 -30.03 8.05
C LEU A 130 18.60 -31.24 8.82
N ARG A 131 17.51 -31.08 9.58
CA ARG A 131 16.88 -32.18 10.33
C ARG A 131 16.23 -33.21 9.39
N GLU A 132 15.58 -32.76 8.33
CA GLU A 132 14.96 -33.61 7.30
C GLU A 132 16.02 -34.46 6.56
N GLU A 133 17.15 -33.85 6.19
CA GLU A 133 18.29 -34.50 5.53
C GLU A 133 19.20 -35.30 6.50
N ARG A 134 18.84 -35.35 7.79
CA ARG A 134 19.61 -35.97 8.88
C ARG A 134 21.06 -35.48 8.92
N ILE A 135 21.27 -34.19 8.72
CA ILE A 135 22.56 -33.53 8.85
C ILE A 135 22.62 -32.83 10.21
N GLU A 136 23.65 -33.12 10.99
CA GLU A 136 23.90 -32.42 12.26
C GLU A 136 24.15 -30.93 11.98
N PRO A 137 23.42 -30.01 12.63
CA PRO A 137 23.63 -28.59 12.45
C PRO A 137 25.08 -28.20 12.76
N PRO A 138 25.77 -27.48 11.86
CA PRO A 138 27.13 -27.06 12.12
C PRO A 138 27.18 -26.00 13.23
N ALA A 139 28.40 -25.62 13.64
CA ALA A 139 28.59 -24.56 14.62
C ALA A 139 27.78 -23.29 14.24
N PRO A 140 27.24 -22.53 15.21
CA PRO A 140 26.38 -21.37 14.95
C PRO A 140 26.98 -20.35 13.98
N GLY A 141 28.27 -20.05 14.11
CA GLY A 141 28.95 -19.12 13.19
C GLY A 141 29.06 -19.63 11.75
N ARG A 142 28.98 -20.94 11.53
CA ARG A 142 28.90 -21.54 10.19
C ARG A 142 27.48 -21.49 9.65
N ILE A 143 26.47 -21.70 10.48
CA ILE A 143 25.05 -21.49 10.13
C ILE A 143 24.84 -20.05 9.67
N SER A 144 25.29 -19.07 10.45
CA SER A 144 25.19 -17.65 10.09
C SER A 144 25.85 -17.33 8.74
N ARG A 145 27.00 -17.95 8.44
CA ARG A 145 27.69 -17.80 7.14
C ARG A 145 26.91 -18.42 5.99
N ILE A 146 26.32 -19.60 6.17
CA ILE A 146 25.47 -20.25 5.16
C ILE A 146 24.26 -19.37 4.85
N VAL A 147 23.58 -18.87 5.90
CA VAL A 147 22.42 -17.96 5.74
C VAL A 147 22.81 -16.67 5.03
N ALA A 148 23.91 -16.04 5.43
CA ALA A 148 24.40 -14.82 4.78
C ALA A 148 24.76 -15.05 3.30
N SER A 149 25.41 -16.19 2.99
CA SER A 149 25.74 -16.59 1.62
C SER A 149 24.47 -16.81 0.79
N ALA A 150 23.48 -17.52 1.32
CA ALA A 150 22.21 -17.75 0.64
C ALA A 150 21.46 -16.45 0.34
N LEU A 151 21.40 -15.53 1.31
CA LEU A 151 20.81 -14.20 1.12
C LEU A 151 21.57 -13.40 0.06
N HIS A 152 22.91 -13.41 0.09
CA HIS A 152 23.70 -12.72 -0.93
C HIS A 152 23.46 -13.31 -2.33
N ASN A 153 23.52 -14.64 -2.47
CA ASN A 153 23.31 -15.34 -3.74
C ASN A 153 21.90 -15.08 -4.31
N ALA A 154 20.87 -15.07 -3.46
CA ALA A 154 19.52 -14.73 -3.89
C ALA A 154 19.42 -13.28 -4.40
N GLU A 155 20.13 -12.33 -3.78
CA GLU A 155 20.16 -10.93 -4.24
C GLU A 155 20.88 -10.79 -5.57
N VAL A 156 22.00 -11.48 -5.76
CA VAL A 156 22.73 -11.53 -7.04
C VAL A 156 21.87 -12.17 -8.13
N ALA A 157 21.15 -13.26 -7.83
CA ALA A 157 20.25 -13.89 -8.78
C ALA A 157 19.10 -12.95 -9.19
N TRP A 158 18.53 -12.21 -8.23
CA TRP A 158 17.50 -11.21 -8.51
C TRP A 158 18.04 -10.03 -9.32
N SER A 159 19.23 -9.53 -9.01
CA SER A 159 19.80 -8.39 -9.72
C SER A 159 20.00 -8.71 -11.19
N VAL A 160 20.58 -9.88 -11.51
CA VAL A 160 20.74 -10.36 -12.88
C VAL A 160 19.39 -10.58 -13.57
N ARG A 161 18.42 -11.20 -12.88
CA ARG A 161 17.10 -11.49 -13.44
C ARG A 161 16.28 -10.23 -13.75
N ILE A 162 16.34 -9.21 -12.89
CA ILE A 162 15.62 -7.95 -13.13
C ILE A 162 16.32 -7.14 -14.20
N ALA A 163 17.65 -7.05 -14.17
CA ALA A 163 18.41 -6.37 -15.21
C ALA A 163 18.16 -6.97 -16.61
N SER A 164 18.04 -8.30 -16.73
CA SER A 164 17.77 -8.96 -18.03
C SER A 164 16.36 -8.75 -18.58
N ARG A 165 15.42 -8.23 -17.76
CA ARG A 165 14.06 -7.87 -18.19
C ARG A 165 13.97 -6.45 -18.75
N LEU A 166 15.02 -5.64 -18.60
CA LEU A 166 15.04 -4.25 -18.98
C LEU A 166 15.67 -4.07 -20.36
N SER A 167 15.17 -3.08 -21.12
CA SER A 167 15.84 -2.65 -22.34
C SER A 167 17.15 -1.93 -22.01
N SER A 168 18.07 -1.84 -22.96
CA SER A 168 19.30 -1.04 -22.81
C SER A 168 18.98 0.43 -22.53
N GLU A 169 17.98 0.98 -23.21
CA GLU A 169 17.53 2.36 -23.04
C GLU A 169 16.97 2.62 -21.64
N THR A 170 16.05 1.77 -21.16
CA THR A 170 15.51 1.87 -19.79
C THR A 170 16.63 1.73 -18.76
N THR A 171 17.56 0.79 -18.98
CA THR A 171 18.72 0.60 -18.10
C THR A 171 19.58 1.87 -18.04
N GLN A 172 19.83 2.52 -19.17
CA GLN A 172 20.58 3.77 -19.22
C GLN A 172 19.86 4.89 -18.46
N ARG A 173 18.54 5.05 -18.62
CA ARG A 173 17.76 6.04 -17.86
C ARG A 173 17.78 5.79 -16.35
N ILE A 174 17.74 4.53 -15.92
CA ILE A 174 17.90 4.16 -14.51
C ILE A 174 19.30 4.55 -14.01
N TYR A 175 20.33 4.33 -14.83
CA TYR A 175 21.71 4.66 -14.51
C TYR A 175 22.00 6.15 -14.44
N ALA A 176 21.39 6.92 -15.34
CA ALA A 176 21.47 8.36 -15.38
C ALA A 176 21.05 8.98 -14.04
N LEU A 177 20.05 8.42 -13.33
CA LEU A 177 19.62 8.88 -11.99
C LEU A 177 20.75 9.00 -10.96
N VAL A 178 21.85 8.29 -11.14
CA VAL A 178 23.03 8.37 -10.28
C VAL A 178 24.24 8.94 -11.02
N GLY A 179 24.08 9.67 -12.12
CA GLY A 179 25.18 10.29 -12.87
C GLY A 179 26.24 9.28 -13.33
N ILE A 180 25.81 8.08 -13.73
CA ILE A 180 26.69 7.12 -14.42
C ILE A 180 26.15 7.01 -15.84
N ASP A 181 26.88 7.53 -16.81
CA ASP A 181 26.64 7.22 -18.22
C ASP A 181 27.61 6.12 -18.66
N ASP A 182 27.15 5.14 -19.45
CA ASP A 182 28.00 4.02 -19.93
C ASP A 182 29.19 4.56 -20.77
N ALA A 183 29.03 5.74 -21.39
CA ALA A 183 30.09 6.44 -22.11
C ALA A 183 31.27 6.85 -21.21
N SER A 184 31.02 7.18 -19.94
CA SER A 184 32.05 7.65 -18.99
C SER A 184 32.98 6.50 -18.54
N ARG A 185 32.52 5.24 -18.60
CA ARG A 185 33.31 4.06 -18.23
C ARG A 185 34.19 3.51 -19.34
N ALA A 186 33.77 3.62 -20.60
CA ALA A 186 34.60 3.22 -21.75
C ALA A 186 35.94 4.00 -21.80
N VAL A 187 35.95 5.23 -21.28
CA VAL A 187 37.17 6.04 -21.14
C VAL A 187 38.02 5.61 -19.94
N ALA A 188 37.40 5.12 -18.87
CA ALA A 188 38.10 4.71 -17.64
C ALA A 188 38.74 3.31 -17.74
N GLU A 189 38.16 2.38 -18.51
CA GLU A 189 38.72 1.03 -18.69
C GLU A 189 39.85 0.97 -19.74
N GLY A 190 40.07 2.04 -20.51
CA GLY A 190 41.14 2.15 -21.52
C GLY A 190 42.38 2.95 -21.10
N ALA A 191 42.32 3.69 -19.99
CA ALA A 191 43.41 4.55 -19.52
C ALA A 191 44.22 3.88 -18.40
N GLY A 192 45.10 2.95 -18.80
CA GLY A 192 46.26 2.62 -18.01
C GLY A 192 47.26 3.78 -18.04
N ASP A 193 47.74 4.14 -16.85
CA ASP A 193 48.75 5.14 -16.51
C ASP A 193 48.34 6.63 -16.35
N ARG A 194 48.95 7.19 -15.29
CA ARG A 194 48.68 8.47 -14.64
C ARG A 194 48.96 9.67 -15.54
N GLN A 195 48.06 10.64 -15.51
CA GLN A 195 48.39 12.07 -15.40
C GLN A 195 47.17 12.80 -14.83
N GLU A 196 47.33 13.61 -13.77
CA GLU A 196 46.29 14.55 -13.35
C GLU A 196 45.96 15.51 -14.51
N PRO A 197 44.69 15.66 -14.93
CA PRO A 197 44.29 16.78 -15.73
C PRO A 197 43.78 17.89 -14.81
N THR A 198 44.52 19.00 -14.81
CA THR A 198 43.96 20.32 -14.55
C THR A 198 43.08 20.68 -15.74
N GLY A 199 41.78 20.86 -15.50
CA GLY A 199 40.83 21.22 -16.55
C GLY A 199 39.41 21.05 -16.05
N GLU A 200 38.70 22.16 -15.92
CA GLU A 200 37.29 22.26 -15.55
C GLU A 200 36.46 21.28 -16.40
N ALA A 201 35.86 20.29 -15.74
CA ALA A 201 34.85 19.42 -16.35
C ALA A 201 33.53 20.21 -16.47
N PRO A 202 32.74 19.99 -17.54
CA PRO A 202 31.45 20.67 -17.72
C PRO A 202 30.47 20.13 -16.67
N ALA A 203 30.22 20.92 -15.63
CA ALA A 203 29.42 20.54 -14.46
C ALA A 203 27.90 20.71 -14.67
N GLU A 204 27.40 20.85 -15.90
CA GLU A 204 26.00 21.26 -16.11
C GLU A 204 25.01 20.07 -16.26
N ASP A 205 25.45 18.87 -16.68
CA ASP A 205 24.54 17.72 -16.88
C ASP A 205 24.42 16.77 -15.67
N ASP A 206 25.48 16.58 -14.87
CA ASP A 206 25.48 15.69 -13.69
C ASP A 206 24.53 16.17 -12.57
N ASP A 207 24.29 17.48 -12.49
CA ASP A 207 23.39 18.09 -11.50
C ASP A 207 21.91 17.76 -11.81
N ILE A 208 21.54 17.64 -13.09
CA ILE A 208 20.13 17.47 -13.51
C ILE A 208 19.58 16.10 -13.14
N ASP A 209 20.34 15.02 -13.34
CA ASP A 209 19.87 13.67 -13.05
C ASP A 209 19.94 13.31 -11.56
N SER A 210 20.93 13.87 -10.85
CA SER A 210 20.98 13.83 -9.39
C SER A 210 19.77 14.55 -8.78
N ASP A 211 19.36 15.68 -9.37
CA ASP A 211 18.14 16.41 -9.01
C ASP A 211 16.88 15.59 -9.30
N LEU A 212 16.85 14.80 -10.38
CA LEU A 212 15.73 13.91 -10.72
C LEU A 212 15.53 12.82 -9.67
N LEU A 213 16.60 12.18 -9.21
CA LEU A 213 16.54 11.18 -8.14
C LEU A 213 16.09 11.80 -6.81
N ALA A 214 16.58 12.99 -6.48
CA ALA A 214 16.15 13.73 -5.29
C ALA A 214 14.66 14.07 -5.35
N LEU A 215 14.17 14.49 -6.53
CA LEU A 215 12.76 14.77 -6.78
C LEU A 215 11.89 13.51 -6.57
N ILE A 216 12.30 12.36 -7.12
CA ILE A 216 11.58 11.08 -6.96
C ILE A 216 11.54 10.65 -5.48
N LYS A 217 12.64 10.81 -4.75
CA LYS A 217 12.74 10.45 -3.32
C LYS A 217 11.94 11.36 -2.39
N SER A 218 11.62 12.58 -2.82
CA SER A 218 10.99 13.58 -1.94
C SER A 218 9.60 13.16 -1.44
N ALA A 219 9.36 13.35 -0.14
CA ALA A 219 8.10 13.02 0.53
C ALA A 219 6.91 13.82 -0.05
N PRO A 220 5.69 13.28 0.02
CA PRO A 220 4.50 13.99 -0.44
C PRO A 220 4.25 15.27 0.39
N GLY A 221 3.88 16.36 -0.29
CA GLY A 221 3.56 17.63 0.36
C GLY A 221 2.14 17.68 0.97
N ASN A 222 1.88 18.67 1.82
CA ASN A 222 0.55 18.93 2.41
C ASN A 222 -0.56 19.12 1.35
N VAL A 223 -1.82 18.89 1.70
CA VAL A 223 -2.98 19.00 0.78
C VAL A 223 -3.20 20.43 0.27
N SER A 224 -2.59 20.76 -0.88
CA SER A 224 -2.71 22.02 -1.62
C SER A 224 -2.66 21.78 -3.13
N LEU A 225 -3.07 22.77 -3.94
CA LEU A 225 -2.90 22.68 -5.41
C LEU A 225 -1.43 22.63 -5.79
N GLU A 226 -0.59 23.43 -5.11
CA GLU A 226 0.84 23.47 -5.36
C GLU A 226 1.46 22.10 -5.10
N SER A 227 1.06 21.44 -4.01
CA SER A 227 1.43 20.04 -3.74
C SER A 227 0.94 19.11 -4.85
N MET A 228 -0.31 19.21 -5.29
CA MET A 228 -0.84 18.42 -6.41
C MET A 228 -0.01 18.57 -7.70
N MET A 229 0.36 19.79 -8.08
CA MET A 229 1.18 20.02 -9.27
C MET A 229 2.61 19.49 -9.10
N THR A 230 3.18 19.60 -7.90
CA THR A 230 4.50 19.03 -7.58
C THR A 230 4.46 17.51 -7.65
N GLU A 231 3.45 16.86 -7.05
CA GLU A 231 3.29 15.41 -7.13
C GLU A 231 3.06 14.93 -8.58
N ILE A 232 2.33 15.68 -9.42
CA ILE A 232 2.21 15.37 -10.86
C ILE A 232 3.58 15.38 -11.54
N ARG A 233 4.44 16.36 -11.23
CA ARG A 233 5.82 16.41 -11.78
C ARG A 233 6.66 15.24 -11.31
N LYS A 234 6.57 14.86 -10.03
CA LYS A 234 7.27 13.67 -9.51
C LYS A 234 6.81 12.39 -10.21
N LEU A 235 5.51 12.24 -10.45
CA LEU A 235 4.98 11.09 -11.18
C LEU A 235 5.46 11.06 -12.63
N ALA A 236 5.49 12.22 -13.30
CA ALA A 236 6.03 12.33 -14.66
C ALA A 236 7.52 11.94 -14.72
N ALA A 237 8.32 12.41 -13.75
CA ALA A 237 9.73 12.04 -13.59
C ALA A 237 9.93 10.54 -13.34
N ALA A 238 9.09 9.91 -12.51
CA ALA A 238 9.15 8.46 -12.30
C ALA A 238 8.80 7.69 -13.59
N ARG A 239 7.77 8.14 -14.33
CA ARG A 239 7.31 7.49 -15.55
C ARG A 239 8.24 7.68 -16.74
N SER A 240 9.04 8.75 -16.81
CA SER A 240 10.02 8.96 -17.87
C SER A 240 11.18 7.95 -17.86
N ILE A 241 11.32 7.17 -16.78
CA ILE A 241 12.23 6.03 -16.73
C ILE A 241 11.73 4.88 -17.61
N GLU A 242 10.41 4.77 -17.81
CA GLU A 242 9.75 3.75 -18.64
C GLU A 242 10.05 2.31 -18.19
N LEU A 243 9.73 2.01 -16.94
CA LEU A 243 9.81 0.64 -16.42
C LEU A 243 8.76 -0.25 -17.10
N PRO A 244 9.12 -1.47 -17.54
CA PRO A 244 8.16 -2.44 -18.08
C PRO A 244 7.08 -2.80 -17.07
N SER A 245 5.83 -2.94 -17.54
CA SER A 245 4.74 -3.44 -16.70
C SER A 245 5.03 -4.87 -16.24
N GLY A 246 4.84 -5.13 -14.94
CA GLY A 246 5.08 -6.46 -14.37
C GLY A 246 6.57 -6.82 -14.16
N LEU A 247 7.50 -5.86 -14.23
CA LEU A 247 8.94 -6.07 -13.97
C LEU A 247 9.21 -6.90 -12.69
N PHE A 248 8.41 -6.65 -11.65
CA PHE A 248 8.51 -7.28 -10.33
C PHE A 248 7.33 -8.24 -10.02
N ALA A 249 6.62 -8.77 -11.02
CA ALA A 249 5.40 -9.56 -10.80
C ALA A 249 5.63 -10.86 -10.00
N ASP A 250 6.82 -11.44 -10.07
CA ASP A 250 7.23 -12.66 -9.35
C ASP A 250 8.01 -12.36 -8.05
N VAL A 251 8.17 -11.08 -7.69
CA VAL A 251 8.88 -10.67 -6.48
C VAL A 251 7.90 -10.53 -5.33
N ALA A 252 8.20 -11.17 -4.20
CA ALA A 252 7.40 -11.02 -2.99
C ALA A 252 7.36 -9.55 -2.53
N PRO A 253 6.18 -8.97 -2.20
CA PRO A 253 6.06 -7.54 -1.89
C PRO A 253 6.99 -7.05 -0.77
N LYS A 254 7.25 -7.90 0.23
CA LYS A 254 8.17 -7.58 1.34
C LYS A 254 9.63 -7.43 0.88
N VAL A 255 10.04 -8.19 -0.14
CA VAL A 255 11.38 -8.13 -0.72
C VAL A 255 11.54 -6.83 -1.51
N LEU A 256 10.56 -6.52 -2.37
CA LEU A 256 10.53 -5.27 -3.12
C LEU A 256 10.57 -4.05 -2.20
N ALA A 257 9.75 -4.05 -1.14
CA ALA A 257 9.74 -2.99 -0.13
C ALA A 257 11.09 -2.83 0.58
N ALA A 258 11.81 -3.94 0.84
CA ALA A 258 13.14 -3.89 1.44
C ALA A 258 14.19 -3.26 0.49
N TRP A 259 14.17 -3.60 -0.80
CA TRP A 259 15.04 -2.98 -1.80
C TRP A 259 14.75 -1.49 -1.96
N ARG A 260 13.48 -1.11 -2.05
CA ARG A 260 13.06 0.30 -2.06
C ARG A 260 13.54 1.03 -0.82
N ALA A 261 13.39 0.46 0.37
CA ALA A 261 13.81 1.09 1.63
C ALA A 261 15.33 1.34 1.67
N ARG A 262 16.12 0.37 1.19
CA ARG A 262 17.57 0.51 1.04
C ARG A 262 17.92 1.63 0.06
N ALA A 263 17.32 1.61 -1.13
CA ALA A 263 17.56 2.61 -2.17
C ALA A 263 17.14 4.03 -1.76
N ALA A 264 16.09 4.17 -0.94
CA ALA A 264 15.62 5.47 -0.48
C ALA A 264 16.67 6.19 0.38
N VAL A 265 17.39 5.46 1.23
CA VAL A 265 18.36 6.02 2.20
C VAL A 265 19.78 6.13 1.63
N GLU A 266 20.16 5.25 0.71
CA GLU A 266 21.50 5.28 0.12
C GLU A 266 21.72 6.55 -0.73
N ALA A 267 22.88 7.19 -0.52
CA ALA A 267 23.32 8.32 -1.33
C ALA A 267 23.71 7.87 -2.75
N PRO A 268 23.55 8.73 -3.78
CA PRO A 268 23.94 8.38 -5.15
C PRO A 268 25.38 7.87 -5.24
N SER A 269 26.32 8.50 -4.52
CA SER A 269 27.73 8.07 -4.49
C SER A 269 27.94 6.63 -4.03
N HIS A 270 27.18 6.14 -3.04
CA HIS A 270 27.23 4.74 -2.61
C HIS A 270 26.57 3.81 -3.63
N MET A 271 25.51 4.26 -4.30
CA MET A 271 24.89 3.46 -5.36
C MET A 271 25.83 3.20 -6.54
N ARG A 272 26.75 4.14 -6.81
CA ARG A 272 27.79 3.99 -7.85
C ARG A 272 28.81 2.90 -7.56
N THR A 273 28.99 2.51 -6.29
CA THR A 273 30.01 1.51 -5.91
C THR A 273 29.48 0.08 -5.98
N HIS A 274 28.17 -0.12 -6.12
CA HIS A 274 27.59 -1.45 -6.26
C HIS A 274 27.85 -2.05 -7.66
N PRO A 275 27.75 -3.38 -7.79
CA PRO A 275 27.70 -4.03 -9.10
C PRO A 275 26.54 -3.50 -9.95
N ARG A 276 26.72 -3.54 -11.27
CA ARG A 276 25.82 -2.89 -12.23
C ARG A 276 24.37 -3.38 -12.05
N GLU A 277 24.20 -4.67 -11.94
CA GLU A 277 22.88 -5.29 -11.86
C GLU A 277 22.18 -4.92 -10.55
N LEU A 278 22.96 -4.75 -9.47
CA LEU A 278 22.41 -4.40 -8.15
C LEU A 278 21.93 -2.95 -8.12
N THR A 279 22.68 -2.01 -8.68
CA THR A 279 22.26 -0.60 -8.77
C THR A 279 20.95 -0.47 -9.56
N VAL A 280 20.84 -1.18 -10.68
CA VAL A 280 19.62 -1.23 -11.50
C VAL A 280 18.45 -1.80 -10.71
N LEU A 281 18.65 -2.93 -10.03
CA LEU A 281 17.62 -3.55 -9.19
C LEU A 281 17.08 -2.57 -8.14
N LEU A 282 17.98 -1.92 -7.39
CA LEU A 282 17.63 -1.03 -6.29
C LEU A 282 16.90 0.23 -6.78
N LEU A 283 17.39 0.86 -7.86
CA LEU A 283 16.77 2.05 -8.44
C LEU A 283 15.44 1.73 -9.13
N ALA A 284 15.35 0.63 -9.87
CA ALA A 284 14.08 0.19 -10.47
C ALA A 284 13.02 -0.12 -9.40
N ALA A 285 13.43 -0.78 -8.30
CA ALA A 285 12.54 -1.04 -7.16
C ALA A 285 12.06 0.27 -6.51
N LEU A 286 12.97 1.24 -6.34
CA LEU A 286 12.64 2.56 -5.82
C LEU A 286 11.62 3.28 -6.73
N VAL A 287 11.89 3.37 -8.03
CA VAL A 287 11.04 4.06 -9.00
C VAL A 287 9.66 3.42 -9.08
N GLN A 288 9.57 2.08 -9.15
CA GLN A 288 8.30 1.35 -9.24
C GLN A 288 7.40 1.61 -8.02
N GLU A 289 7.96 1.54 -6.81
CA GLU A 289 7.20 1.77 -5.58
C GLU A 289 6.89 3.26 -5.40
N ARG A 290 7.79 4.16 -5.78
CA ARG A 290 7.51 5.60 -5.77
C ARG A 290 6.42 5.98 -6.75
N GLU A 291 6.36 5.38 -7.93
CA GLU A 291 5.25 5.60 -8.87
C GLU A 291 3.90 5.26 -8.23
N ARG A 292 3.83 4.12 -7.53
CA ARG A 292 2.62 3.68 -6.80
C ARG A 292 2.26 4.62 -5.66
N GLU A 293 3.23 4.97 -4.82
CA GLU A 293 3.04 5.88 -3.68
C GLU A 293 2.58 7.27 -4.12
N ILE A 294 3.19 7.83 -5.18
CA ILE A 294 2.81 9.14 -5.73
C ILE A 294 1.42 9.07 -6.36
N THR A 295 1.10 7.99 -7.08
CA THR A 295 -0.22 7.78 -7.66
C THR A 295 -1.31 7.74 -6.58
N ASP A 296 -1.09 6.97 -5.50
CA ASP A 296 -1.99 6.92 -4.35
C ASP A 296 -2.15 8.32 -3.71
N ALA A 297 -1.05 9.04 -3.50
CA ALA A 297 -1.08 10.40 -2.95
C ALA A 297 -1.88 11.37 -3.83
N LEU A 298 -1.74 11.30 -5.16
CA LEU A 298 -2.52 12.11 -6.09
C LEU A 298 -4.03 11.80 -6.03
N VAL A 299 -4.39 10.53 -5.85
CA VAL A 299 -5.79 10.13 -5.66
C VAL A 299 -6.35 10.67 -4.34
N GLU A 300 -5.57 10.61 -3.26
CA GLU A 300 -5.96 11.20 -1.98
C GLU A 300 -6.12 12.73 -2.08
N LEU A 301 -5.20 13.41 -2.76
CA LEU A 301 -5.29 14.84 -3.04
C LEU A 301 -6.54 15.19 -3.87
N LEU A 302 -6.93 14.36 -4.84
CA LEU A 302 -8.19 14.48 -5.58
C LEU A 302 -9.38 14.40 -4.63
N ILE A 303 -9.46 13.33 -3.84
CA ILE A 303 -10.56 13.07 -2.90
C ILE A 303 -10.71 14.23 -1.91
N ALA A 304 -9.59 14.70 -1.36
CA ALA A 304 -9.56 15.79 -0.41
C ALA A 304 -9.95 17.14 -1.05
N THR A 305 -9.49 17.41 -2.28
CA THR A 305 -9.82 18.63 -3.02
C THR A 305 -11.31 18.70 -3.34
N VAL A 306 -11.89 17.61 -3.86
CA VAL A 306 -13.33 17.52 -4.16
C VAL A 306 -14.16 17.67 -2.88
N HIS A 307 -13.72 17.05 -1.78
CA HIS A 307 -14.38 17.22 -0.48
C HIS A 307 -14.36 18.69 0.00
N ARG A 308 -13.21 19.36 -0.09
CA ARG A 308 -13.06 20.77 0.30
C ARG A 308 -13.93 21.70 -0.55
N ILE A 309 -14.08 21.44 -1.85
CA ILE A 309 -14.98 22.20 -2.73
C ILE A 309 -16.43 22.06 -2.27
N LYS A 310 -16.89 20.83 -1.98
CA LYS A 310 -18.24 20.57 -1.48
C LYS A 310 -18.48 21.24 -0.13
N ALA A 311 -17.61 21.01 0.85
CA ALA A 311 -17.74 21.59 2.18
C ALA A 311 -17.74 23.12 2.19
N ARG A 312 -16.96 23.76 1.31
CA ARG A 312 -16.95 25.22 1.15
C ARG A 312 -18.25 25.74 0.53
N ALA A 313 -18.79 25.04 -0.46
CA ALA A 313 -20.08 25.37 -1.04
C ALA A 313 -21.20 25.25 0.01
N ASP A 314 -21.25 24.13 0.74
CA ASP A 314 -22.25 23.88 1.79
C ASP A 314 -22.14 24.91 2.92
N SER A 315 -20.92 25.25 3.36
CA SER A 315 -20.68 26.26 4.40
C SER A 315 -21.07 27.67 3.95
N LYS A 316 -20.88 28.00 2.67
CA LYS A 316 -21.25 29.32 2.13
C LYS A 316 -22.75 29.42 1.93
N VAL A 317 -23.39 28.38 1.41
CA VAL A 317 -24.84 28.27 1.29
C VAL A 317 -25.48 28.31 2.68
N THR A 318 -25.00 27.54 3.66
CA THR A 318 -25.51 27.62 5.04
C THR A 318 -25.30 28.98 5.68
N LYS A 319 -24.17 29.67 5.48
CA LYS A 319 -23.99 31.05 5.96
C LYS A 319 -24.93 32.05 5.29
N GLU A 320 -25.10 31.96 3.97
CA GLU A 320 -26.05 32.78 3.22
C GLU A 320 -27.50 32.47 3.64
N LEU A 321 -27.82 31.21 3.93
CA LEU A 321 -29.11 30.76 4.44
C LEU A 321 -29.33 31.18 5.89
N ILE A 322 -28.34 31.12 6.78
CA ILE A 322 -28.45 31.58 8.18
C ILE A 322 -28.66 33.09 8.22
N ASN A 323 -27.95 33.84 7.37
CA ASN A 323 -28.20 35.28 7.21
C ASN A 323 -29.58 35.57 6.62
N ALA A 324 -30.18 34.62 5.88
CA ALA A 324 -31.51 34.74 5.31
C ALA A 324 -32.65 34.17 6.20
N PHE A 325 -32.33 33.33 7.18
CA PHE A 325 -33.27 32.65 8.08
C PHE A 325 -33.46 33.39 9.41
N LYS A 326 -34.00 34.60 9.35
CA LYS A 326 -34.97 34.98 10.39
C LYS A 326 -36.27 34.22 10.09
N ARG A 327 -36.40 32.98 10.57
CA ARG A 327 -37.62 32.17 10.36
C ARG A 327 -38.83 32.86 10.98
N VAL A 328 -39.90 33.03 10.22
CA VAL A 328 -41.18 33.51 10.74
C VAL A 328 -41.97 32.31 11.26
N THR A 329 -42.18 32.23 12.57
CA THR A 329 -42.96 31.17 13.23
C THR A 329 -44.47 31.50 13.21
N GLY A 330 -45.33 30.48 13.09
CA GLY A 330 -46.79 30.65 13.16
C GLY A 330 -47.45 31.13 11.86
N LYS A 331 -47.03 30.62 10.70
CA LYS A 331 -47.50 31.02 9.36
C LYS A 331 -49.02 30.94 9.16
N GLU A 332 -49.65 29.87 9.66
CA GLU A 332 -51.11 29.68 9.59
C GLU A 332 -51.86 30.78 10.37
N ASN A 333 -51.32 31.16 11.53
CA ASN A 333 -51.88 32.23 12.35
C ASN A 333 -51.68 33.61 11.69
N ILE A 334 -50.56 33.82 11.00
CA ILE A 334 -50.32 35.05 10.22
C ILE A 334 -51.30 35.13 9.04
N LEU A 335 -51.49 34.03 8.29
CA LEU A 335 -52.46 33.98 7.20
C LEU A 335 -53.89 34.23 7.70
N PHE A 336 -54.27 33.62 8.82
CA PHE A 336 -55.57 33.85 9.46
C PHE A 336 -55.75 35.33 9.83
N LYS A 337 -54.77 35.94 10.51
CA LYS A 337 -54.83 37.36 10.91
C LYS A 337 -54.88 38.32 9.73
N VAL A 338 -54.16 38.03 8.65
CA VAL A 338 -54.22 38.82 7.42
C VAL A 338 -55.59 38.70 6.76
N ALA A 339 -56.14 37.49 6.67
CA ALA A 339 -57.45 37.25 6.07
C ALA A 339 -58.59 37.86 6.90
N ASP A 340 -58.56 37.69 8.22
CA ASP A 340 -59.53 38.25 9.16
C ASP A 340 -59.51 39.79 9.14
N ALA A 341 -58.33 40.41 9.16
CA ALA A 341 -58.20 41.86 9.06
C ALA A 341 -58.71 42.40 7.71
N ALA A 342 -58.41 41.70 6.60
CA ALA A 342 -58.89 42.08 5.28
C ALA A 342 -60.42 41.97 5.12
N LEU A 343 -61.05 41.00 5.77
CA LEU A 343 -62.50 40.79 5.71
C LEU A 343 -63.28 41.76 6.60
N ASN A 344 -62.70 42.17 7.74
CA ASN A 344 -63.37 43.07 8.69
C ASN A 344 -63.32 44.55 8.27
N GLN A 345 -62.28 44.98 7.55
CA GLN A 345 -62.12 46.38 7.08
C GLN A 345 -61.62 46.40 5.63
N PRO A 346 -62.51 46.13 4.64
CA PRO A 346 -62.10 45.90 3.25
C PRO A 346 -61.73 47.18 2.47
N ASP A 347 -62.28 48.34 2.86
CA ASP A 347 -62.10 49.60 2.13
C ASP A 347 -60.91 50.44 2.63
N ASP A 348 -60.29 50.03 3.73
CA ASP A 348 -59.18 50.74 4.37
C ASP A 348 -57.80 50.31 3.82
N SER A 349 -56.79 51.15 4.01
CA SER A 349 -55.47 50.89 3.44
C SER A 349 -54.74 49.73 4.11
N VAL A 350 -54.01 48.93 3.31
CA VAL A 350 -53.19 47.78 3.79
C VAL A 350 -52.25 48.17 4.95
N ARG A 351 -51.73 49.40 4.93
CA ARG A 351 -50.81 49.91 5.96
C ARG A 351 -51.50 50.14 7.30
N GLN A 352 -52.80 50.45 7.29
CA GLN A 352 -53.61 50.69 8.49
C GLN A 352 -54.24 49.41 9.04
N VAL A 353 -54.56 48.44 8.18
CA VAL A 353 -55.32 47.24 8.56
C VAL A 353 -54.44 46.00 8.66
N ILE A 354 -53.65 45.71 7.62
CA ILE A 354 -52.95 44.43 7.48
C ILE A 354 -51.62 44.42 8.24
N PHE A 355 -50.82 45.49 8.15
CA PHE A 355 -49.52 45.53 8.84
C PHE A 355 -49.67 45.49 10.36
N PRO A 356 -50.57 46.24 11.00
CA PRO A 356 -50.73 46.18 12.46
C PRO A 356 -51.31 44.85 12.96
N ALA A 357 -52.07 44.13 12.13
CA ALA A 357 -52.67 42.84 12.49
C ALA A 357 -51.63 41.71 12.64
N VAL A 358 -50.46 41.83 12.00
CA VAL A 358 -49.41 40.81 12.04
C VAL A 358 -48.38 41.11 13.13
N SER A 359 -48.03 40.11 13.94
CA SER A 359 -47.00 40.24 14.97
C SER A 359 -45.63 40.53 14.34
N GLY A 360 -45.05 41.69 14.66
CA GLY A 360 -43.81 42.22 14.02
C GLY A 360 -44.04 43.03 12.74
N GLY A 361 -45.31 43.28 12.38
CA GLY A 361 -45.70 44.29 11.41
C GLY A 361 -45.36 43.94 9.96
N GLU A 362 -45.11 45.00 9.17
CA GLU A 362 -44.68 44.90 7.77
C GLU A 362 -43.39 44.10 7.61
N GLN A 363 -42.49 44.13 8.61
CA GLN A 363 -41.21 43.43 8.54
C GLN A 363 -41.42 41.90 8.54
N THR A 364 -42.34 41.38 9.34
CA THR A 364 -42.68 39.95 9.35
C THR A 364 -43.25 39.49 8.01
N LEU A 365 -44.08 40.31 7.35
CA LEU A 365 -44.61 40.00 6.02
C LEU A 365 -43.51 40.08 4.94
N ARG A 366 -42.58 41.04 5.04
CA ARG A 366 -41.38 41.09 4.18
C ARG A 366 -40.50 39.86 4.37
N ASP A 367 -40.28 39.45 5.61
CA ASP A 367 -39.49 38.27 5.97
C ASP A 367 -40.17 36.98 5.46
N LEU A 368 -41.50 36.90 5.52
CA LEU A 368 -42.29 35.78 4.97
C LEU A 368 -42.23 35.71 3.42
N VAL A 369 -42.33 36.86 2.75
CA VAL A 369 -42.17 36.94 1.28
C VAL A 369 -40.73 36.61 0.87
N HIS A 370 -39.75 37.02 1.67
CA HIS A 370 -38.34 36.69 1.45
C HIS A 370 -38.09 35.18 1.64
N GLU A 371 -38.67 34.57 2.68
CA GLU A 371 -38.63 33.13 2.93
C GLU A 371 -39.20 32.33 1.75
N PHE A 372 -40.38 32.70 1.23
CA PHE A 372 -40.98 32.02 0.07
C PHE A 372 -40.16 32.21 -1.23
N LYS A 373 -39.57 33.40 -1.44
CA LYS A 373 -38.70 33.64 -2.59
C LYS A 373 -37.41 32.82 -2.52
N ILE A 374 -36.96 32.45 -1.32
CA ILE A 374 -35.79 31.59 -1.11
C ILE A 374 -36.12 30.12 -1.34
N GLU A 375 -37.33 29.61 -1.10
CA GLU A 375 -37.68 28.22 -1.49
C GLU A 375 -37.86 28.05 -3.03
N GLY A 376 -37.79 29.14 -3.81
CA GLY A 376 -37.97 29.19 -5.26
C GLY A 376 -36.70 29.27 -6.14
N PRO A 377 -36.82 29.71 -7.42
CA PRO A 377 -35.72 29.80 -8.40
C PRO A 377 -34.51 30.65 -7.97
N ALA A 378 -34.68 31.54 -6.98
CA ALA A 378 -33.61 32.34 -6.43
C ALA A 378 -32.58 31.48 -5.68
N TYR A 379 -33.01 30.48 -4.90
CA TYR A 379 -32.10 29.53 -4.23
C TYR A 379 -31.26 28.73 -5.21
N ARG A 380 -31.88 28.26 -6.30
CA ARG A 380 -31.15 27.55 -7.37
C ARG A 380 -30.06 28.43 -7.99
N THR A 381 -30.33 29.73 -8.13
CA THR A 381 -29.36 30.70 -8.68
C THR A 381 -28.24 31.01 -7.68
N THR A 382 -28.56 31.14 -6.39
CA THR A 382 -27.59 31.33 -5.30
C THR A 382 -26.68 30.11 -5.15
N VAL A 383 -27.24 28.89 -5.14
CA VAL A 383 -26.50 27.63 -5.11
C VAL A 383 -25.58 27.50 -6.33
N GLN A 384 -26.06 27.81 -7.54
CA GLN A 384 -25.20 27.79 -8.74
C GLN A 384 -24.06 28.81 -8.67
N THR A 385 -24.32 30.01 -8.16
CA THR A 385 -23.31 31.06 -8.06
C THR A 385 -22.25 30.71 -7.02
N THR A 386 -22.67 30.20 -5.86
CA THR A 386 -21.76 29.75 -4.80
C THR A 386 -20.95 28.52 -5.21
N LEU A 387 -21.54 27.55 -5.92
CA LEU A 387 -20.83 26.38 -6.45
C LEU A 387 -19.78 26.78 -7.49
N ARG A 388 -20.15 27.64 -8.45
CA ARG A 388 -19.19 28.17 -9.43
C ARG A 388 -18.05 28.93 -8.77
N ALA A 389 -18.35 29.70 -7.72
CA ALA A 389 -17.33 30.42 -6.96
C ALA A 389 -16.44 29.48 -6.14
N SER A 390 -16.95 28.35 -5.64
CA SER A 390 -16.18 27.35 -4.91
C SER A 390 -15.29 26.50 -5.82
N TYR A 391 -15.74 26.24 -7.04
CA TYR A 391 -14.96 25.61 -8.10
C TYR A 391 -14.16 26.65 -8.89
N THR A 392 -13.24 27.33 -8.19
CA THR A 392 -12.39 28.36 -8.78
C THR A 392 -11.51 27.79 -9.90
N ASN A 393 -11.12 28.65 -10.86
CA ASN A 393 -10.18 28.29 -11.92
C ASN A 393 -8.90 27.60 -11.40
N HIS A 394 -8.47 27.97 -10.20
CA HIS A 394 -7.34 27.37 -9.50
C HIS A 394 -7.56 25.86 -9.21
N TYR A 395 -8.65 25.48 -8.53
CA TYR A 395 -8.93 24.06 -8.24
C TYR A 395 -9.29 23.26 -9.50
N ARG A 396 -10.02 23.89 -10.43
CA ARG A 396 -10.33 23.30 -11.74
C ARG A 396 -9.05 22.90 -12.49
N ARG A 397 -8.05 23.78 -12.53
CA ARG A 397 -6.76 23.50 -13.18
C ARG A 397 -6.10 22.23 -12.64
N GLY A 398 -6.08 22.06 -11.32
CA GLY A 398 -5.52 20.86 -10.68
C GLY A 398 -6.28 19.59 -11.02
N LEU A 399 -7.62 19.60 -10.86
CA LEU A 399 -8.43 18.43 -11.16
C LEU A 399 -8.33 18.01 -12.63
N ILE A 400 -8.27 18.96 -13.57
CA ILE A 400 -8.04 18.66 -14.99
C ILE A 400 -6.66 18.04 -15.21
N ALA A 401 -5.60 18.59 -14.60
CA ALA A 401 -4.26 18.03 -14.73
C ALA A 401 -4.19 16.59 -14.19
N LEU A 402 -4.95 16.26 -13.14
CA LEU A 402 -5.10 14.89 -12.67
C LEU A 402 -5.78 13.97 -13.68
N LEU A 403 -6.77 14.45 -14.43
CA LEU A 403 -7.40 13.65 -15.50
C LEU A 403 -6.45 13.35 -16.67
N ASP A 404 -5.45 14.21 -16.90
CA ASP A 404 -4.41 13.95 -17.89
C ASP A 404 -3.33 12.99 -17.37
N THR A 405 -3.15 12.92 -16.05
CA THR A 405 -2.06 12.17 -15.40
C THR A 405 -2.50 10.78 -14.93
N LEU A 406 -3.72 10.66 -14.41
CA LEU A 406 -4.25 9.43 -13.83
C LEU A 406 -5.18 8.73 -14.82
N GLU A 407 -5.00 7.42 -14.96
CA GLU A 407 -5.88 6.59 -15.76
C GLU A 407 -6.90 5.89 -14.87
N PHE A 408 -8.17 6.27 -14.99
CA PHE A 408 -9.28 5.72 -14.24
C PHE A 408 -9.93 4.57 -15.00
N ARG A 409 -10.16 3.45 -14.32
CA ARG A 409 -10.83 2.26 -14.87
C ARG A 409 -11.92 1.76 -13.92
N SER A 410 -12.83 0.95 -14.44
CA SER A 410 -13.89 0.30 -13.65
C SER A 410 -14.27 -1.03 -14.27
N ASN A 411 -14.41 -2.06 -13.44
CA ASN A 411 -14.89 -3.38 -13.88
C ASN A 411 -16.43 -3.44 -13.86
N ASN A 412 -17.07 -2.41 -13.27
CA ASN A 412 -18.51 -2.32 -13.12
C ASN A 412 -19.12 -1.41 -14.20
N THR A 413 -19.97 -1.98 -15.06
CA THR A 413 -20.64 -1.26 -16.14
C THR A 413 -21.52 -0.11 -15.62
N ALA A 414 -22.01 -0.18 -14.38
CA ALA A 414 -22.80 0.89 -13.77
C ALA A 414 -22.00 2.19 -13.52
N PHE A 415 -20.66 2.11 -13.46
CA PHE A 415 -19.78 3.26 -13.24
C PHE A 415 -19.08 3.75 -14.52
N GLN A 416 -19.21 3.02 -15.64
CA GLN A 416 -18.70 3.45 -16.94
C GLN A 416 -19.19 4.84 -17.38
N PRO A 417 -20.47 5.23 -17.16
CA PRO A 417 -20.91 6.59 -17.47
C PRO A 417 -20.13 7.69 -16.75
N VAL A 418 -19.56 7.41 -15.57
CA VAL A 418 -18.69 8.36 -14.86
C VAL A 418 -17.34 8.47 -15.58
N ILE A 419 -16.75 7.36 -16.03
CA ILE A 419 -15.50 7.38 -16.81
C ILE A 419 -15.68 8.13 -18.13
N GLU A 420 -16.79 7.87 -18.84
CA GLU A 420 -17.14 8.60 -20.07
C GLU A 420 -17.32 10.11 -19.82
N ALA A 421 -17.97 10.47 -18.70
CA ALA A 421 -18.13 11.86 -18.28
C ALA A 421 -16.79 12.54 -18.01
N LEU A 422 -15.82 11.86 -17.37
CA LEU A 422 -14.46 12.38 -17.18
C LEU A 422 -13.76 12.59 -18.54
N GLY A 423 -13.97 11.67 -19.49
CA GLY A 423 -13.50 11.81 -20.87
C GLY A 423 -14.06 13.07 -21.55
N LEU A 424 -15.36 13.34 -21.41
CA LEU A 424 -15.99 14.57 -21.91
C LEU A 424 -15.38 15.82 -21.28
N ILE A 425 -15.20 15.83 -19.95
CA ILE A 425 -14.61 16.96 -19.21
C ILE A 425 -13.19 17.23 -19.71
N ARG A 426 -12.40 16.17 -19.94
CA ARG A 426 -11.04 16.25 -20.49
C ARG A 426 -11.03 16.86 -21.90
N ARG A 427 -11.90 16.40 -22.81
CA ARG A 427 -12.02 16.95 -24.18
C ARG A 427 -12.29 18.44 -24.19
N TYR A 428 -13.18 18.90 -23.32
CA TYR A 428 -13.55 20.32 -23.24
C TYR A 428 -12.70 21.11 -22.25
N ALA A 429 -11.67 20.53 -21.63
CA ALA A 429 -10.89 21.18 -20.59
C ALA A 429 -10.29 22.53 -21.03
N LYS A 430 -9.79 22.57 -22.27
CA LYS A 430 -9.18 23.73 -22.94
C LYS A 430 -10.19 24.59 -23.71
N ALA A 431 -11.44 24.16 -23.86
CA ALA A 431 -12.47 25.00 -24.44
C ALA A 431 -12.70 26.21 -23.54
N GLY A 432 -12.90 27.40 -24.14
CA GLY A 432 -13.10 28.67 -23.43
C GLY A 432 -14.21 28.63 -22.39
N ASN A 433 -14.41 29.70 -21.62
CA ASN A 433 -15.34 29.75 -20.48
C ASN A 433 -16.82 29.71 -20.93
N THR A 434 -17.26 28.56 -21.42
CA THR A 434 -18.61 28.31 -21.89
C THR A 434 -19.50 27.87 -20.75
N THR A 435 -20.64 28.57 -20.60
CA THR A 435 -21.64 28.22 -19.58
C THR A 435 -22.25 26.84 -19.79
N TYR A 436 -22.33 26.39 -21.05
CA TYR A 436 -22.97 25.16 -21.46
C TYR A 436 -22.06 24.38 -22.43
N TYR A 437 -22.20 23.06 -22.46
CA TYR A 437 -21.62 22.25 -23.53
C TYR A 437 -22.21 22.61 -24.91
N PRO A 438 -21.45 22.37 -26.01
CA PRO A 438 -21.93 22.60 -27.36
C PRO A 438 -23.23 21.86 -27.67
N ARG A 439 -23.99 22.38 -28.63
CA ARG A 439 -25.20 21.72 -29.09
C ARG A 439 -24.84 20.48 -29.91
N GLY A 440 -25.54 19.38 -29.70
CA GLY A 440 -25.30 18.10 -30.38
C GLY A 440 -24.26 17.21 -29.71
N GLU A 441 -23.55 17.70 -28.68
CA GLU A 441 -22.64 16.87 -27.90
C GLU A 441 -23.43 15.87 -27.05
N VAL A 442 -23.00 14.61 -27.08
CA VAL A 442 -23.55 13.56 -26.22
C VAL A 442 -22.92 13.70 -24.85
N VAL A 443 -23.73 14.11 -23.86
CA VAL A 443 -23.29 14.27 -22.48
C VAL A 443 -23.75 13.05 -21.67
N PRO A 444 -22.83 12.20 -21.18
CA PRO A 444 -23.18 11.01 -20.40
C PRO A 444 -23.96 11.39 -19.14
N GLU A 445 -25.11 10.76 -18.94
CA GLU A 445 -25.85 10.85 -17.68
C GLU A 445 -25.31 9.79 -16.73
N HIS A 446 -24.99 10.19 -15.51
CA HIS A 446 -24.43 9.28 -14.51
C HIS A 446 -25.11 9.51 -13.15
N ARG A 447 -24.81 8.67 -12.17
CA ARG A 447 -25.50 8.68 -10.86
C ARG A 447 -25.46 10.04 -10.13
N GLY A 448 -24.42 10.84 -10.37
CA GLY A 448 -24.27 12.17 -9.79
C GLY A 448 -25.07 13.28 -10.48
N THR A 449 -25.60 13.03 -11.69
CA THR A 449 -26.44 14.02 -12.41
C THR A 449 -27.93 13.87 -12.13
N ALA A 450 -28.33 12.87 -11.33
CA ALA A 450 -29.71 12.61 -10.95
C ALA A 450 -30.05 13.23 -9.58
N GLY A 451 -31.35 13.24 -9.23
CA GLY A 451 -31.84 13.71 -7.93
C GLY A 451 -31.73 15.22 -7.76
N ASP A 452 -31.25 15.68 -6.60
CA ASP A 452 -31.18 17.11 -6.23
C ASP A 452 -30.36 17.97 -7.22
N TRP A 453 -29.47 17.34 -8.00
CA TRP A 453 -28.61 18.00 -8.98
C TRP A 453 -29.21 18.12 -10.37
N GLU A 454 -30.25 17.35 -10.70
CA GLU A 454 -30.78 17.24 -12.07
C GLU A 454 -31.22 18.61 -12.61
N ASP A 455 -31.96 19.37 -11.79
CA ASP A 455 -32.44 20.71 -12.12
C ASP A 455 -31.34 21.77 -12.23
N LEU A 456 -30.16 21.49 -11.67
CA LEU A 456 -29.00 22.38 -11.73
C LEU A 456 -28.09 22.06 -12.93
N VAL A 457 -28.00 20.78 -13.28
CA VAL A 457 -27.21 20.27 -14.41
C VAL A 457 -27.95 20.51 -15.73
N PHE A 458 -29.25 20.20 -15.79
CA PHE A 458 -30.05 20.25 -17.01
C PHE A 458 -31.03 21.43 -16.99
N LYS A 459 -30.82 22.38 -17.90
CA LYS A 459 -31.72 23.52 -18.10
C LYS A 459 -32.44 23.43 -19.44
N LYS A 460 -33.71 23.82 -19.47
CA LYS A 460 -34.42 24.05 -20.72
C LYS A 460 -34.08 25.44 -21.25
N ASP A 461 -33.72 25.54 -22.53
CA ASP A 461 -33.57 26.83 -23.20
C ASP A 461 -34.93 27.48 -23.49
N LYS A 462 -34.92 28.71 -24.04
CA LYS A 462 -36.16 29.44 -24.41
C LYS A 462 -37.05 28.68 -25.41
N ARG A 463 -36.54 27.63 -26.06
CA ARG A 463 -37.26 26.78 -27.01
C ARG A 463 -37.57 25.39 -26.42
N GLY A 464 -37.43 25.22 -25.10
CA GLY A 464 -37.71 23.97 -24.39
C GLY A 464 -36.65 22.89 -24.50
N ARG A 465 -35.49 23.16 -25.14
CA ARG A 465 -34.46 22.13 -25.40
C ARG A 465 -33.52 21.99 -24.20
N ARG A 466 -33.16 20.75 -23.85
CA ARG A 466 -32.24 20.43 -22.74
C ARG A 466 -30.82 20.93 -23.04
N ARG A 467 -30.23 21.65 -22.10
CA ARG A 467 -28.87 22.20 -22.13
C ARG A 467 -28.15 21.82 -20.84
N VAL A 468 -26.92 21.35 -20.96
CA VAL A 468 -26.12 20.95 -19.80
C VAL A 468 -25.23 22.10 -19.36
N VAL A 469 -25.35 22.50 -18.08
CA VAL A 469 -24.51 23.52 -17.46
C VAL A 469 -23.14 22.90 -17.15
N ARG A 470 -22.11 23.31 -17.91
CA ARG A 470 -20.79 22.66 -17.91
C ARG A 470 -20.14 22.59 -16.51
N MET A 471 -20.03 23.72 -15.83
CA MET A 471 -19.35 23.77 -14.52
C MET A 471 -20.09 22.97 -13.44
N VAL A 472 -21.42 22.92 -13.48
CA VAL A 472 -22.20 22.13 -12.52
C VAL A 472 -22.01 20.65 -12.81
N TYR A 473 -22.06 20.27 -14.08
CA TYR A 473 -21.75 18.91 -14.53
C TYR A 473 -20.36 18.46 -14.08
N GLU A 474 -19.30 19.26 -14.31
CA GLU A 474 -17.94 18.95 -13.86
C GLU A 474 -17.89 18.66 -12.35
N ILE A 475 -18.49 19.52 -11.52
CA ILE A 475 -18.50 19.36 -10.06
C ILE A 475 -19.19 18.05 -9.65
N VAL A 476 -20.37 17.75 -10.19
CA VAL A 476 -21.11 16.54 -9.81
C VAL A 476 -20.43 15.27 -10.33
N THR A 477 -19.75 15.33 -11.47
CA THR A 477 -18.92 14.22 -11.97
C THR A 477 -17.73 13.97 -11.04
N PHE A 478 -17.02 15.01 -10.60
CA PHE A 478 -15.93 14.84 -9.63
C PHE A 478 -16.41 14.33 -8.27
N GLN A 479 -17.62 14.71 -7.84
CA GLN A 479 -18.24 14.15 -6.63
C GLN A 479 -18.54 12.66 -6.79
N ALA A 480 -19.14 12.26 -7.92
CA ALA A 480 -19.40 10.85 -8.23
C ALA A 480 -18.08 10.04 -8.32
N LEU A 481 -17.04 10.60 -8.94
CA LEU A 481 -15.71 9.99 -8.99
C LEU A 481 -15.15 9.77 -7.58
N ARG A 482 -15.21 10.80 -6.71
CA ARG A 482 -14.75 10.69 -5.33
C ARG A 482 -15.46 9.56 -4.58
N GLU A 483 -16.76 9.44 -4.73
CA GLU A 483 -17.53 8.38 -4.07
C GLU A 483 -17.17 7.00 -4.62
N ALA A 484 -17.04 6.87 -5.93
CA ALA A 484 -16.65 5.63 -6.59
C ALA A 484 -15.22 5.17 -6.21
N LEU A 485 -14.26 6.10 -6.12
CA LEU A 485 -12.89 5.81 -5.66
C LEU A 485 -12.86 5.30 -4.22
N ARG A 486 -13.66 5.90 -3.33
CA ARG A 486 -13.74 5.47 -1.91
C ARG A 486 -14.33 4.07 -1.74
N CYS A 487 -15.19 3.65 -2.66
CA CYS A 487 -15.78 2.32 -2.69
C CYS A 487 -15.00 1.33 -3.58
N LYS A 488 -13.88 1.76 -4.19
CA LYS A 488 -13.13 1.01 -5.21
C LYS A 488 -13.95 0.52 -6.41
N GLU A 489 -15.07 1.18 -6.71
CA GLU A 489 -15.86 0.92 -7.92
C GLU A 489 -15.18 1.51 -9.17
N ILE A 490 -14.41 2.57 -8.96
CA ILE A 490 -13.42 3.09 -9.90
C ILE A 490 -12.06 2.93 -9.23
N TRP A 491 -11.08 2.46 -10.00
CA TRP A 491 -9.70 2.24 -9.60
C TRP A 491 -8.75 2.97 -10.55
N VAL A 492 -7.49 3.11 -10.15
CA VAL A 492 -6.47 3.87 -10.89
C VAL A 492 -5.32 2.95 -11.27
N VAL A 493 -4.93 2.98 -12.54
CA VAL A 493 -3.79 2.20 -13.05
C VAL A 493 -2.50 2.64 -12.34
N SER A 494 -1.65 1.69 -12.00
CA SER A 494 -0.40 1.89 -11.24
C SER A 494 -0.57 2.37 -9.79
N ALA A 495 -1.80 2.47 -9.26
CA ALA A 495 -2.03 2.71 -7.84
C ALA A 495 -1.75 1.44 -7.01
N HIS A 496 -1.47 1.60 -5.71
CA HIS A 496 -1.38 0.46 -4.80
C HIS A 496 -2.65 0.31 -3.97
N SER A 497 -3.09 1.38 -3.30
CA SER A 497 -4.27 1.39 -2.42
C SER A 497 -5.57 1.48 -3.22
N PHE A 498 -5.51 2.15 -4.38
CA PHE A 498 -6.63 2.32 -5.32
C PHE A 498 -6.47 1.43 -6.58
N ARG A 499 -5.78 0.28 -6.46
CA ARG A 499 -5.64 -0.72 -7.52
C ARG A 499 -6.94 -1.45 -7.83
N ASP A 500 -6.93 -2.27 -8.88
CA ASP A 500 -8.05 -3.13 -9.25
C ASP A 500 -8.50 -4.00 -8.04
N PRO A 501 -9.79 -3.94 -7.64
CA PRO A 501 -10.33 -4.80 -6.59
C PRO A 501 -10.10 -6.30 -6.78
N GLU A 502 -9.98 -6.77 -8.03
CA GLU A 502 -9.72 -8.18 -8.31
C GLU A 502 -8.33 -8.64 -7.83
N GLU A 503 -7.36 -7.72 -7.75
CA GLU A 503 -6.02 -7.99 -7.23
C GLU A 503 -6.00 -8.14 -5.69
N ASP A 504 -7.00 -7.60 -4.99
CA ASP A 504 -7.15 -7.75 -3.54
C ASP A 504 -7.81 -9.08 -3.15
N CYS A 505 -8.46 -9.74 -4.11
CA CYS A 505 -9.11 -11.01 -3.85
C CYS A 505 -8.04 -12.12 -3.84
N PRO A 506 -8.01 -13.00 -2.82
CA PRO A 506 -7.16 -14.18 -2.89
C PRO A 506 -7.51 -14.94 -4.17
N ARG A 507 -6.51 -15.22 -5.01
CA ARG A 507 -6.66 -16.08 -6.19
C ARG A 507 -6.94 -17.51 -5.72
N ILE A 508 -8.14 -17.76 -5.23
CA ILE A 508 -8.65 -19.10 -5.00
C ILE A 508 -8.82 -19.68 -6.40
N SER A 509 -7.97 -20.63 -6.75
CA SER A 509 -8.15 -21.48 -7.92
C SER A 509 -9.42 -22.32 -7.72
N LEU A 510 -10.60 -21.73 -7.94
CA LEU A 510 -11.84 -22.47 -7.97
C LEU A 510 -11.92 -23.27 -9.29
N PRO A 511 -12.39 -24.53 -9.26
CA PRO A 511 -12.66 -25.32 -10.45
C PRO A 511 -13.54 -24.55 -11.45
N ALA A 512 -13.33 -24.77 -12.75
CA ALA A 512 -13.95 -24.03 -13.85
C ALA A 512 -15.49 -23.91 -13.79
N ALA A 513 -16.17 -24.75 -13.01
CA ALA A 513 -17.62 -24.73 -12.80
C ALA A 513 -18.17 -23.50 -12.05
N TRP A 514 -17.32 -22.68 -11.41
CA TRP A 514 -17.76 -21.53 -10.61
C TRP A 514 -17.47 -20.15 -11.24
N ARG A 515 -17.03 -20.11 -12.51
CA ARG A 515 -16.66 -18.85 -13.19
C ARG A 515 -17.86 -18.00 -13.68
N THR A 516 -19.10 -18.39 -13.39
CA THR A 516 -20.31 -17.72 -13.92
C THR A 516 -21.15 -17.03 -12.85
N THR A 517 -20.54 -16.33 -11.89
CA THR A 517 -21.27 -15.35 -11.05
C THR A 517 -20.46 -14.06 -10.89
N PRO A 518 -20.96 -12.91 -11.39
CA PRO A 518 -20.40 -11.61 -11.04
C PRO A 518 -20.85 -11.24 -9.62
N ASN A 519 -19.99 -10.53 -8.88
CA ASN A 519 -20.12 -10.04 -7.50
C ASN A 519 -19.79 -11.00 -6.34
N CYS A 520 -18.53 -10.99 -5.92
CA CYS A 520 -18.14 -11.33 -4.54
C CYS A 520 -18.24 -10.14 -3.56
N ALA A 521 -18.43 -8.90 -4.04
CA ALA A 521 -18.35 -7.69 -3.20
C ALA A 521 -19.61 -7.37 -2.38
N SER A 522 -20.77 -8.02 -2.62
CA SER A 522 -22.04 -7.63 -2.00
C SER A 522 -22.50 -8.49 -0.80
N ARG A 523 -21.66 -9.39 -0.26
CA ARG A 523 -22.12 -10.37 0.74
C ARG A 523 -21.87 -10.04 2.22
N TRP A 524 -21.48 -8.81 2.54
CA TRP A 524 -21.33 -8.35 3.93
C TRP A 524 -22.29 -7.20 4.25
N THR A 525 -23.59 -7.48 4.23
CA THR A 525 -24.60 -6.65 4.91
C THR A 525 -25.04 -7.35 6.19
N ARG A 526 -24.87 -6.68 7.34
CA ARG A 526 -25.36 -7.15 8.66
C ARG A 526 -26.86 -7.47 8.60
N PRO A 527 -27.34 -8.55 9.26
CA PRO A 527 -28.78 -8.76 9.41
C PRO A 527 -29.34 -7.69 10.35
N THR A 528 -30.32 -6.91 9.88
CA THR A 528 -31.19 -6.10 10.72
C THR A 528 -32.10 -7.02 11.52
N SER A 529 -31.96 -7.00 12.84
CA SER A 529 -32.92 -7.59 13.78
C SER A 529 -34.24 -6.81 13.72
N SER A 530 -35.31 -7.47 13.30
CA SER A 530 -36.69 -7.01 13.48
C SER A 530 -37.12 -7.20 14.95
N PRO A 531 -37.84 -6.25 15.56
CA PRO A 531 -38.32 -6.39 16.93
C PRO A 531 -39.61 -7.20 16.98
N SER A 532 -39.72 -8.06 18.01
CA SER A 532 -40.99 -8.51 18.60
C SER A 532 -41.22 -7.75 19.88
#